data_AF-A0ABD6CJS0-F1
#
_entry.id   AF-A0ABD6CJS0-F1
#
_cell.length_a   1.000
_cell.length_b   1.000
_cell.length_c   1.000
_cell.angle_alpha   90.00
_cell.angle_beta   90.00
_cell.angle_gamma   90.00
#
_symmetry.space_group_name_H-M   'P 1'
#
loop_
_entity.id
_entity.type
_entity.pdbx_description
1 polymer ?
#
loop_
_entity_poly.entity_id
_entity_poly.type
_entity_poly.pdbx_seq_one_letter_code
_entity_poly.pdbx_strand_id
1 'polypeptide(L)'
;MSQSYNRGLIEDFGRWREFSAGMWAWVFHKFTGWVLVGYLFTHIAVLSTALQSPDAYTTTIQSLESLLVVRILEVGLLSVAVFHILNGLRLLFVDLGVGLEAQDKSFYASLLLTGAIAVASVPTFLAGVFG
;
A
#
# COMPACT_ATOMS: atom_id res chain seq x y z
N MET A 1 -35.66 12.48 23.88
CA MET A 1 -34.74 12.26 25.03
C MET A 1 -33.45 11.69 24.48
N SER A 2 -32.32 12.39 24.63
CA SER A 2 -31.01 11.90 24.18
C SER A 2 -30.52 10.84 25.16
N GLN A 3 -30.34 9.60 24.69
CA GLN A 3 -29.71 8.55 25.48
C GLN A 3 -28.25 8.94 25.73
N SER A 4 -27.87 9.19 26.98
CA SER A 4 -26.48 9.41 27.35
C SER A 4 -25.74 8.08 27.34
N TYR A 5 -25.18 7.71 26.20
CA TYR A 5 -24.33 6.52 26.09
C TYR A 5 -23.09 6.70 26.99
N ASN A 6 -22.90 5.82 27.97
CA ASN A 6 -21.70 5.79 28.80
C ASN A 6 -20.52 5.32 27.93
N ARG A 7 -19.62 6.23 27.57
CA ARG A 7 -18.48 5.98 26.67
C ARG A 7 -17.22 5.48 27.41
N GLY A 8 -17.32 5.21 28.71
CA GLY A 8 -16.16 4.90 29.56
C GLY A 8 -15.31 6.12 29.89
N LEU A 9 -14.19 5.89 30.59
CA LEU A 9 -13.21 6.93 30.94
C LEU A 9 -12.40 7.34 29.72
N ILE A 10 -12.05 8.63 29.63
CA ILE A 10 -11.20 9.17 28.55
C ILE A 10 -9.80 8.53 28.58
N GLU A 11 -9.34 8.13 29.77
CA GLU A 11 -8.02 7.56 30.06
C GLU A 11 -7.97 6.03 29.86
N ASP A 12 -9.01 5.40 29.34
CA ASP A 12 -8.99 3.95 29.08
C ASP A 12 -8.09 3.63 27.87
N PHE A 13 -6.83 3.32 28.16
CA PHE A 13 -5.83 2.89 27.20
C PHE A 13 -6.13 1.52 26.56
N GLY A 14 -7.08 0.74 27.09
CA GLY A 14 -7.50 -0.54 26.51
C GLY A 14 -8.00 -0.40 25.08
N ARG A 15 -8.64 0.73 24.76
CA ARG A 15 -9.15 1.06 23.41
C ARG A 15 -8.06 1.22 22.35
N TRP A 16 -6.81 1.43 22.77
CA TRP A 16 -5.63 1.53 21.90
C TRP A 16 -4.84 0.21 21.83
N ARG A 17 -5.25 -0.81 22.57
CA ARG A 17 -4.61 -2.14 22.58
C ARG A 17 -5.31 -3.12 21.64
N GLU A 18 -6.62 -2.98 21.46
CA GLU A 18 -7.42 -3.83 20.58
C GLU A 18 -7.78 -3.10 19.29
N PHE A 19 -7.11 -3.45 18.20
CA PHE A 19 -7.37 -2.86 16.89
C PHE A 19 -8.47 -3.62 16.15
N SER A 20 -9.57 -2.94 15.84
CA SER A 20 -10.57 -3.47 14.92
C SER A 20 -10.08 -3.44 13.46
N ALA A 21 -10.74 -4.19 12.57
CA ALA A 21 -10.40 -4.22 11.15
C ALA A 21 -10.38 -2.81 10.51
N GLY A 22 -11.34 -1.95 10.86
CA GLY A 22 -11.35 -0.55 10.41
C GLY A 22 -10.15 0.27 10.89
N MET A 23 -9.66 0.05 12.10
CA MET A 23 -8.45 0.73 12.60
C MET A 23 -7.21 0.28 11.83
N TRP A 24 -7.07 -1.02 11.57
CA TRP A 24 -5.97 -1.55 10.74
C TRP A 24 -6.04 -1.02 9.30
N ALA A 25 -7.22 -0.99 8.69
CA ALA A 25 -7.43 -0.42 7.36
C ALA A 25 -6.93 1.04 7.29
N TRP A 26 -7.23 1.83 8.33
CA TRP A 26 -6.77 3.21 8.45
C TRP A 26 -5.25 3.32 8.61
N VAL A 27 -4.63 2.53 9.50
CA VAL A 27 -3.17 2.52 9.70
C VAL A 27 -2.46 2.16 8.41
N PHE A 28 -2.84 1.05 7.78
CA PHE A 28 -2.19 0.59 6.56
C PHE A 28 -2.37 1.56 5.40
N HIS A 29 -3.54 2.21 5.26
CA HIS A 29 -3.74 3.19 4.20
C HIS A 29 -2.82 4.40 4.33
N LYS A 30 -2.67 4.91 5.56
CA LYS A 30 -1.73 6.02 5.82
C LYS A 30 -0.28 5.59 5.61
N PHE A 31 0.10 4.44 6.16
CA PHE A 31 1.46 3.92 6.02
C PHE A 31 1.83 3.72 4.54
N THR A 32 0.98 3.03 3.78
CA THR A 32 1.19 2.85 2.33
C THR A 32 1.24 4.18 1.58
N GLY A 33 0.41 5.16 1.94
CA GLY A 33 0.47 6.50 1.38
C GLY A 33 1.82 7.18 1.61
N TRP A 34 2.36 7.12 2.83
CA TRP A 34 3.69 7.66 3.13
C TRP A 34 4.82 6.97 2.35
N VAL A 35 4.74 5.63 2.22
CA VAL A 35 5.69 4.86 1.41
C VAL A 35 5.63 5.30 -0.06
N LEU A 36 4.43 5.46 -0.63
CA LEU A 36 4.25 5.90 -2.02
C LEU A 36 4.77 7.32 -2.25
N VAL A 37 4.51 8.25 -1.33
CA VAL A 37 5.07 9.60 -1.39
C VAL A 37 6.60 9.57 -1.37
N GLY A 38 7.20 8.78 -0.47
CA GLY A 38 8.65 8.58 -0.45
C GLY A 38 9.18 8.00 -1.76
N TYR A 39 8.50 6.98 -2.30
CA TYR A 39 8.84 6.38 -3.59
C TYR A 39 8.77 7.39 -4.74
N LEU A 40 7.77 8.28 -4.76
CA LEU A 40 7.63 9.28 -5.83
C LEU A 40 8.88 10.15 -6.00
N PHE A 41 9.56 10.53 -4.91
CA PHE A 41 10.83 11.26 -5.02
C PHE A 41 11.91 10.45 -5.74
N THR A 42 12.07 9.18 -5.37
CA THR A 42 13.03 8.28 -6.04
C THR A 42 12.63 7.99 -7.48
N HIS A 43 11.33 7.83 -7.74
CA HIS A 43 10.79 7.53 -9.06
C HIS A 43 11.02 8.68 -10.03
N ILE A 44 10.74 9.91 -9.60
CA ILE A 44 11.01 11.11 -10.40
C ILE A 44 12.52 11.26 -10.65
N ALA A 45 13.37 11.00 -9.65
CA ALA A 45 14.82 11.06 -9.82
C ALA A 45 15.31 10.06 -10.90
N VAL A 46 14.85 8.81 -10.86
CA VAL A 46 15.19 7.80 -11.88
C VAL A 46 14.68 8.22 -13.26
N LEU A 47 13.40 8.62 -13.38
CA LEU A 47 12.84 9.08 -14.65
C LEU A 47 13.56 10.32 -15.21
N SER A 48 14.05 11.21 -14.35
CA SER A 48 14.76 12.42 -14.78
C SER A 48 16.08 12.13 -15.52
N THR A 49 16.67 10.95 -15.36
CA THR A 49 17.85 10.53 -16.12
C THR A 49 17.58 10.43 -17.62
N ALA A 50 16.33 10.22 -18.02
CA ALA A 50 15.91 10.23 -19.43
C ALA A 50 16.04 11.61 -20.08
N LEU A 51 16.07 12.68 -19.29
CA LEU A 51 16.32 14.04 -19.78
C LEU A 51 17.79 14.28 -20.13
N GLN A 52 18.71 13.46 -19.61
CA GLN A 52 20.13 13.57 -19.90
C GLN A 52 20.46 12.88 -21.22
N SER A 53 20.12 11.60 -21.33
CA SER A 53 20.17 10.83 -22.58
C SER A 53 19.41 9.50 -22.43
N PRO A 54 18.99 8.86 -23.54
CA PRO A 54 18.45 7.49 -23.51
C PRO A 54 19.40 6.47 -22.86
N ASP A 55 20.71 6.62 -23.07
CA ASP A 55 21.73 5.73 -22.52
C ASP A 55 21.85 5.89 -21.00
N ALA A 56 21.76 7.12 -20.48
CA ALA A 56 21.81 7.39 -19.05
C ALA A 56 20.62 6.74 -18.32
N TYR A 57 19.42 6.84 -18.90
CA TYR A 57 18.22 6.18 -18.38
C TYR A 57 18.35 4.66 -18.38
N THR A 58 18.73 4.09 -19.52
CA THR A 58 18.88 2.64 -19.66
C THR A 58 19.92 2.09 -18.69
N THR A 59 21.08 2.75 -18.59
CA THR A 59 22.15 2.38 -17.64
C THR A 59 21.70 2.46 -16.19
N THR A 60 20.93 3.49 -15.82
CA THR A 60 20.41 3.66 -14.45
C THR A 60 19.45 2.54 -14.08
N ILE A 61 18.48 2.25 -14.96
CA ILE A 61 17.52 1.16 -14.74
C ILE A 61 18.24 -0.18 -14.63
N GLN A 62 19.13 -0.52 -15.57
CA GLN A 62 19.90 -1.76 -15.55
C GLN A 62 20.73 -1.91 -14.26
N SER A 63 21.34 -0.82 -13.80
CA SER A 63 22.12 -0.82 -12.56
C SER A 63 21.24 -1.10 -11.33
N LEU A 64 20.07 -0.48 -11.22
CA LEU A 64 19.13 -0.72 -10.13
C LEU A 64 18.57 -2.14 -10.18
N GLU A 65 18.19 -2.60 -11.37
CA GLU A 65 17.63 -3.92 -11.63
C GLU A 65 18.61 -5.07 -11.34
N SER A 66 19.92 -4.82 -11.41
CA SER A 66 20.96 -5.78 -11.04
C SER A 66 21.01 -6.08 -9.53
N LEU A 67 20.41 -5.22 -8.71
CA LEU A 67 20.43 -5.35 -7.25
C LEU A 67 19.22 -6.17 -6.79
N LEU A 68 19.48 -7.33 -6.17
CA LEU A 68 18.43 -8.19 -5.62
C LEU A 68 17.50 -7.46 -4.65
N VAL A 69 18.05 -6.54 -3.84
CA VAL A 69 17.24 -5.73 -2.91
C VAL A 69 16.22 -4.87 -3.65
N VAL A 70 16.57 -4.28 -4.81
CA VAL A 70 15.65 -3.48 -5.61
C VAL A 70 14.51 -4.36 -6.14
N ARG A 71 14.81 -5.56 -6.64
CA ARG A 71 13.77 -6.50 -7.11
C ARG A 71 12.77 -6.88 -6.01
N ILE A 72 13.25 -7.10 -4.79
CA ILE A 72 12.38 -7.35 -3.62
C ILE A 72 11.54 -6.11 -3.30
N LEU A 73 12.15 -4.92 -3.35
CA LEU A 73 11.46 -3.66 -3.13
C LEU A 73 10.41 -3.37 -4.20
N GLU A 74 10.61 -3.81 -5.45
CA GLU A 74 9.61 -3.68 -6.53
C GLU A 74 8.34 -4.51 -6.24
N VAL A 75 8.49 -5.75 -5.76
CA VAL A 75 7.34 -6.57 -5.32
C VAL A 75 6.64 -5.92 -4.12
N GLY A 76 7.42 -5.41 -3.16
CA GLY A 76 6.90 -4.69 -2.01
C GLY A 76 6.14 -3.42 -2.42
N LEU A 77 6.70 -2.64 -3.34
CA LEU A 77 6.10 -1.42 -3.86
C LEU A 77 4.80 -1.70 -4.62
N LEU A 78 4.76 -2.74 -5.45
CA LEU A 78 3.52 -3.18 -6.11
C LEU A 78 2.46 -3.51 -5.06
N SER A 79 2.83 -4.26 -4.02
CA SER A 79 1.92 -4.64 -2.94
C SER A 79 1.35 -3.41 -2.23
N VAL A 80 2.22 -2.45 -1.90
CA VAL A 80 1.87 -1.17 -1.28
C VAL A 80 0.90 -0.39 -2.17
N ALA A 81 1.21 -0.24 -3.46
CA ALA A 81 0.40 0.50 -4.42
C ALA A 81 -1.00 -0.13 -4.59
N VAL A 82 -1.06 -1.45 -4.79
CA VAL A 82 -2.31 -2.19 -4.97
C VAL A 82 -3.19 -2.08 -3.73
N PHE A 83 -2.64 -2.30 -2.53
CA PHE A 83 -3.40 -2.15 -1.30
C PHE A 83 -3.92 -0.71 -1.13
N HIS A 84 -3.07 0.30 -1.38
CA HIS A 84 -3.44 1.69 -1.24
C HIS A 84 -4.61 2.06 -2.14
N ILE A 85 -4.59 1.61 -3.40
CA ILE A 85 -5.67 1.82 -4.38
C ILE A 85 -6.95 1.11 -3.94
N LEU A 86 -6.87 -0.19 -3.61
CA LEU A 86 -8.05 -0.97 -3.21
C LEU A 86 -8.71 -0.42 -1.94
N ASN A 87 -7.90 -0.05 -0.95
CA ASN A 87 -8.42 0.54 0.28
C ASN A 87 -8.94 1.97 0.06
N GLY A 88 -8.31 2.76 -0.82
CA GLY A 88 -8.82 4.07 -1.25
C GLY A 88 -10.18 3.96 -1.94
N LEU A 89 -10.36 2.96 -2.80
CA LEU A 89 -11.65 2.69 -3.45
C LEU A 89 -12.72 2.26 -2.44
N ARG A 90 -12.36 1.43 -1.45
CA ARG A 90 -13.24 1.10 -0.33
C ARG A 90 -13.69 2.36 0.42
N LEU A 91 -12.76 3.27 0.73
CA LEU A 91 -13.09 4.54 1.39
C LEU A 91 -14.03 5.39 0.53
N LEU A 92 -13.76 5.51 -0.78
CA LEU A 92 -14.64 6.22 -1.71
C LEU A 92 -16.06 5.65 -1.74
N PHE A 93 -16.22 4.32 -1.76
CA PHE A 93 -17.55 3.71 -1.69
C PHE A 93 -18.26 4.00 -0.37
N VAL A 94 -17.53 3.95 0.74
CA VAL A 94 -18.05 4.30 2.06
C VAL A 94 -18.52 5.76 2.12
N ASP A 95 -17.75 6.68 1.55
CA ASP A 95 -18.09 8.10 1.48
C ASP A 95 -19.34 8.35 0.63
N LEU A 96 -19.59 7.49 -0.36
CA LEU A 96 -20.83 7.47 -1.15
C LEU A 96 -21.99 6.73 -0.46
N GLY A 97 -21.81 6.25 0.78
CA GLY A 97 -22.82 5.51 1.54
C GLY A 97 -22.98 4.04 1.13
N VAL A 98 -22.08 3.50 0.30
CA VAL A 98 -22.12 2.13 -0.21
C VAL A 98 -21.22 1.22 0.64
N GLY A 99 -21.75 0.06 1.06
CA GLY A 99 -20.93 -0.97 1.72
C GLY A 99 -20.64 -0.72 3.21
N LEU A 100 -21.43 0.13 3.88
CA LEU A 100 -21.27 0.47 5.31
C LEU A 100 -21.34 -0.76 6.24
N GLU A 101 -22.19 -1.73 5.93
CA GLU A 101 -22.33 -2.97 6.71
C GLU A 101 -21.27 -4.04 6.37
N ALA A 102 -20.52 -3.84 5.28
CA ALA A 102 -19.53 -4.78 4.75
C ALA A 102 -18.09 -4.24 4.85
N GLN A 103 -17.84 -3.26 5.71
CA GLN A 103 -16.54 -2.59 5.85
C GLN A 103 -15.40 -3.54 6.24
N ASP A 104 -15.65 -4.52 7.10
CA ASP A 104 -14.62 -5.47 7.53
C ASP A 104 -14.34 -6.49 6.42
N LYS A 105 -15.40 -7.00 5.79
CA LYS A 105 -15.29 -7.96 4.66
C LYS A 105 -14.53 -7.34 3.49
N SER A 106 -14.84 -6.10 3.13
CA SER A 106 -14.15 -5.38 2.05
C SER A 106 -12.67 -5.11 2.37
N PHE A 107 -12.32 -4.88 3.64
CA PHE A 107 -10.92 -4.75 4.06
C PHE A 107 -10.16 -6.08 3.96
N TYR A 108 -10.74 -7.20 4.41
CA TYR A 108 -10.07 -8.50 4.25
C TYR A 108 -9.97 -8.92 2.78
N ALA A 109 -10.99 -8.59 1.96
CA ALA A 109 -10.93 -8.82 0.52
C ALA A 109 -9.80 -8.04 -0.15
N SER A 110 -9.58 -6.76 0.23
CA SER A 110 -8.46 -5.99 -0.32
C SER A 110 -7.11 -6.58 0.09
N LEU A 111 -6.95 -7.00 1.35
CA LEU A 111 -5.74 -7.67 1.81
C LEU A 111 -5.44 -8.97 1.04
N LEU A 112 -6.44 -9.84 0.89
CA LEU A 112 -6.28 -11.11 0.18
C LEU A 112 -5.96 -10.90 -1.29
N LEU A 113 -6.64 -9.96 -1.95
CA LEU A 113 -6.38 -9.62 -3.35
C LEU A 113 -4.97 -9.03 -3.53
N THR A 114 -4.54 -8.12 -2.65
CA THR A 114 -3.16 -7.62 -2.64
C THR A 114 -2.16 -8.77 -2.48
N GLY A 115 -2.37 -9.66 -1.50
CA GLY A 115 -1.48 -10.79 -1.26
C GLY A 115 -1.39 -11.73 -2.45
N ALA A 116 -2.53 -12.04 -3.10
CA ALA A 116 -2.57 -12.86 -4.30
C ALA A 116 -1.79 -12.22 -5.47
N ILE A 117 -1.99 -10.92 -5.71
CA ILE A 117 -1.27 -10.18 -6.76
C ILE A 117 0.23 -10.14 -6.45
N ALA A 118 0.61 -9.90 -5.19
CA ALA A 118 2.00 -9.87 -4.76
C ALA A 118 2.70 -11.22 -4.98
N VAL A 119 2.07 -12.33 -4.58
CA VAL A 119 2.63 -13.68 -4.80
C VAL A 119 2.73 -14.00 -6.29
N ALA A 120 1.69 -13.66 -7.06
CA ALA A 120 1.68 -13.88 -8.51
C ALA A 120 2.73 -13.05 -9.25
N SER A 121 3.16 -11.90 -8.71
CA SER A 121 4.16 -11.04 -9.35
C SER A 121 5.61 -11.49 -9.09
N VAL A 122 5.86 -12.29 -8.05
CA VAL A 122 7.22 -12.73 -7.67
C VAL A 122 8.00 -13.33 -8.84
N PRO A 123 7.46 -14.26 -9.66
CA PRO A 123 8.19 -14.81 -10.79
C PRO A 123 8.58 -13.74 -11.81
N THR A 124 7.69 -12.76 -12.08
CA THR A 124 7.95 -11.69 -13.03
C THR A 124 9.09 -10.78 -12.59
N PHE A 125 9.11 -10.40 -11.30
CA PHE A 125 10.15 -9.50 -10.77
C PHE A 125 11.48 -10.20 -10.46
N LEU A 126 11.46 -11.52 -10.18
CA LEU A 126 12.68 -12.27 -9.87
C LEU A 126 13.25 -13.08 -11.04
N ALA A 127 12.51 -13.31 -12.13
CA ALA A 127 13.03 -14.04 -13.29
C ALA A 127 14.27 -13.38 -13.90
N GLY A 128 14.38 -12.05 -13.84
CA GLY A 128 15.56 -11.30 -14.32
C GLY A 128 16.81 -11.43 -13.44
N VAL A 129 16.76 -12.14 -12.31
CA VAL A 129 17.93 -12.39 -11.43
C VAL A 129 18.78 -13.57 -11.92
N PHE A 130 18.16 -14.51 -12.65
CA PHE A 130 18.80 -15.78 -13.03
C PHE A 130 19.03 -15.94 -14.54
N GLY A 131 18.70 -14.92 -15.33
CA GLY A 131 18.94 -14.86 -16.79
C GLY A 131 20.01 -13.84 -17.12
#